data_AF-A0A6L7LJJ2-F1
#
_entry.id   AF-A0A6L7LJJ2-F1
#
_cell.length_a   1.000
_cell.length_b   1.000
_cell.length_c   1.000
_cell.angle_alpha   90.00
_cell.angle_beta   90.00
_cell.angle_gamma   90.00
#
_symmetry.space_group_name_H-M   'P 1'
#
loop_
_entity.id
_entity.type
_entity.pdbx_description
1 polymer ?
#
loop_
_entity_poly.entity_id
_entity_poly.type
_entity_poly.pdbx_seq_one_letter_code
_entity_poly.pdbx_strand_id
1 'polypeptide(L)'
;MGRKSTRQEIELSDGDRERLEGIVNNPKSLQKHVWRARIVLALGSGRGLAETMRRTGMSKPTVWRWWDRFLAEGVDGLLRDATRPPGRKPVSEDRVKAVVALAMSPPPEHARHWTLKALAEEMGDMVISTVRNILLRHGLRPHQVKTFKVSRDPRFEIKVRDVVGLYVDPPDHAVVLSVDEKTQIQALGRTQRPLPMKPGHAETRTHDCRRN
;
A
#
# COMPACT_ATOMS: atom_id res chain seq x y z
N MET A 1 -30.95 -33.69 33.30
CA MET A 1 -30.71 -32.67 34.35
C MET A 1 -29.99 -31.47 33.74
N GLY A 2 -30.71 -30.42 33.31
CA GLY A 2 -30.09 -29.24 32.67
C GLY A 2 -29.47 -28.32 33.71
N ARG A 3 -28.15 -28.10 33.65
CA ARG A 3 -27.46 -27.09 34.47
C ARG A 3 -28.09 -25.72 34.19
N LYS A 4 -28.77 -25.14 35.18
CA LYS A 4 -29.16 -23.73 35.17
C LYS A 4 -27.86 -22.91 35.13
N SER A 5 -27.50 -22.45 33.94
CA SER A 5 -26.42 -21.49 33.75
C SER A 5 -26.97 -20.13 34.18
N THR A 6 -26.90 -19.83 35.48
CA THR A 6 -27.21 -18.50 36.03
C THR A 6 -26.14 -17.52 35.56
N ARG A 7 -26.25 -17.06 34.32
CA ARG A 7 -25.52 -15.89 33.84
C ARG A 7 -26.38 -14.69 34.23
N GLN A 8 -25.77 -13.76 34.96
CA GLN A 8 -26.42 -12.64 35.64
C GLN A 8 -27.47 -11.94 34.75
N GLU A 9 -28.69 -11.83 35.26
CA GLU A 9 -29.67 -10.86 34.76
C GLU A 9 -29.18 -9.48 35.21
N ILE A 10 -28.71 -8.69 34.25
CA ILE A 10 -28.27 -7.31 34.48
C ILE A 10 -29.29 -6.41 33.80
N GLU A 11 -29.83 -5.47 34.55
CA GLU A 11 -30.67 -4.40 34.01
C GLU A 11 -29.79 -3.44 33.20
N LEU A 12 -30.19 -3.18 31.94
CA LEU A 12 -29.51 -2.19 31.11
C LEU A 12 -29.71 -0.79 31.70
N SER A 13 -28.63 -0.01 31.79
CA SER A 13 -28.73 1.42 32.09
C SER A 13 -29.54 2.12 31.00
N ASP A 14 -30.24 3.20 31.36
CA ASP A 14 -31.04 3.97 30.40
C ASP A 14 -30.18 4.56 29.28
N GLY A 15 -28.95 4.98 29.59
CA GLY A 15 -27.99 5.48 28.61
C GLY A 15 -27.52 4.40 27.63
N ASP A 16 -27.28 3.18 28.09
CA ASP A 16 -26.93 2.07 27.19
C ASP A 16 -28.12 1.66 26.32
N ARG A 17 -29.33 1.66 26.89
CA ARG A 17 -30.57 1.37 26.17
C ARG A 17 -30.77 2.37 25.03
N GLU A 18 -30.68 3.67 25.29
CA GLU A 18 -30.82 4.72 24.28
C GLU A 18 -29.79 4.57 23.16
N ARG A 19 -28.52 4.32 23.50
CA ARG A 19 -27.45 4.10 22.49
C ARG A 19 -27.73 2.87 21.62
N LEU A 20 -28.18 1.76 22.22
CA LEU A 20 -28.49 0.54 21.50
C LEU A 20 -29.71 0.70 20.58
N GLU A 21 -30.75 1.38 21.06
CA GLU A 21 -31.93 1.72 20.26
C GLU A 21 -31.57 2.65 19.10
N GLY A 22 -30.71 3.64 19.34
CA GLY A 22 -30.16 4.51 18.29
C GLY A 22 -29.43 3.71 17.19
N ILE A 23 -28.66 2.68 17.56
CA ILE A 23 -28.02 1.78 16.58
C ILE A 23 -29.05 1.00 15.78
N VAL A 24 -30.08 0.46 16.43
CA VAL A 24 -31.10 -0.37 15.77
C VAL A 24 -32.01 0.44 14.85
N ASN A 25 -32.36 1.65 15.24
CA ASN A 25 -33.29 2.53 14.51
C ASN A 25 -32.61 3.33 13.39
N ASN A 26 -31.27 3.42 13.40
CA ASN A 26 -30.54 4.13 12.35
C ASN A 26 -30.45 3.27 11.06
N PRO A 27 -31.01 3.72 9.92
CA PRO A 27 -30.98 2.97 8.66
C PRO A 27 -29.58 2.83 8.07
N LYS A 28 -28.61 3.67 8.48
CA LYS A 28 -27.21 3.61 8.03
C LYS A 28 -26.35 2.65 8.85
N SER A 29 -26.90 2.07 9.93
CA SER A 29 -26.17 1.10 10.74
C SER A 29 -25.88 -0.17 9.96
N LEU A 30 -24.63 -0.64 10.03
CA LEU A 30 -24.27 -1.95 9.48
C LEU A 30 -25.13 -3.03 10.17
N GLN A 31 -25.70 -3.93 9.38
CA GLN A 31 -26.53 -5.03 9.88
C GLN A 31 -25.86 -5.81 11.01
N LYS A 32 -24.52 -5.96 10.96
CA LYS A 32 -23.74 -6.60 12.02
C LYS A 32 -23.84 -5.93 13.38
N HIS A 33 -23.95 -4.60 13.43
CA HIS A 33 -24.13 -3.87 14.68
C HIS A 33 -25.58 -3.93 15.16
N VAL A 34 -26.54 -3.89 14.23
CA VAL A 34 -27.97 -3.97 14.53
C VAL A 34 -28.32 -5.27 15.25
N TRP A 35 -27.92 -6.43 14.72
CA TRP A 35 -28.26 -7.69 15.38
C TRP A 35 -27.49 -7.91 16.70
N ARG A 36 -26.27 -7.36 16.84
CA ARG A 36 -25.54 -7.34 18.14
C ARG A 36 -26.29 -6.51 19.18
N ALA A 37 -26.77 -5.33 18.80
CA ALA A 37 -27.56 -4.48 19.69
C ALA A 37 -28.90 -5.12 20.07
N ARG A 38 -29.58 -5.78 19.11
CA ARG A 38 -30.81 -6.54 19.38
C ARG A 38 -30.61 -7.70 20.36
N ILE A 39 -29.46 -8.38 20.33
CA ILE A 39 -29.12 -9.41 21.32
C ILE A 39 -29.11 -8.81 22.73
N VAL A 40 -28.40 -7.69 22.91
CA VAL A 40 -28.24 -7.04 24.21
C VAL A 40 -29.57 -6.47 24.72
N LEU A 41 -30.32 -5.76 23.86
CA LEU A 41 -31.66 -5.25 24.19
C LEU A 41 -32.63 -6.37 24.59
N ALA A 42 -32.57 -7.52 23.92
CA ALA A 42 -33.44 -8.65 24.26
C ALA A 42 -33.10 -9.25 25.64
N LEU A 43 -31.82 -9.53 25.90
CA LEU A 43 -31.39 -10.10 27.18
C LEU A 43 -31.58 -9.11 28.34
N GLY A 44 -31.25 -7.84 28.13
CA GLY A 44 -31.37 -6.80 29.15
C GLY A 44 -32.79 -6.28 29.40
N SER A 45 -33.78 -6.73 28.63
CA SER A 45 -35.21 -6.58 28.95
C SER A 45 -35.80 -7.81 29.63
N GLY A 46 -34.95 -8.70 30.16
CA GLY A 46 -35.38 -9.92 30.86
C GLY A 46 -35.89 -11.02 29.93
N ARG A 47 -35.70 -10.92 28.61
CA ARG A 47 -36.09 -12.01 27.70
C ARG A 47 -35.09 -13.15 27.82
N GLY A 48 -35.62 -14.35 28.05
CA GLY A 48 -34.80 -15.57 28.12
C GLY A 48 -34.07 -15.86 26.80
N LEU A 49 -32.95 -16.58 26.91
CA LEU A 49 -32.08 -16.98 25.80
C LEU A 49 -32.84 -17.55 24.57
N ALA A 50 -33.84 -18.41 24.79
CA ALA A 50 -34.59 -19.04 23.71
C ALA A 50 -35.38 -18.01 22.87
N GLU A 51 -35.94 -17.00 23.51
CA GLU A 51 -36.66 -15.92 22.83
C GLU A 51 -35.70 -15.01 22.06
N THR A 52 -34.55 -14.68 22.65
CA THR A 52 -33.50 -13.92 21.99
C THR A 52 -32.99 -14.63 20.73
N MET A 53 -32.77 -15.94 20.79
CA MET A 53 -32.36 -16.74 19.62
C MET A 53 -33.41 -16.73 18.52
N ARG A 54 -34.70 -16.90 18.86
CA ARG A 54 -35.81 -16.85 17.88
C ARG A 54 -35.89 -15.50 17.18
N ARG A 55 -35.82 -14.40 17.94
CA ARG A 55 -35.97 -13.04 17.40
C ARG A 55 -34.77 -12.57 16.58
N THR A 56 -33.56 -12.95 16.98
CA THR A 56 -32.33 -12.52 16.32
C THR A 56 -31.88 -13.49 15.23
N GLY A 57 -32.39 -14.73 15.22
CA GLY A 57 -31.93 -15.80 14.35
C GLY A 57 -30.53 -16.32 14.71
N MET A 58 -29.95 -15.88 15.83
CA MET A 58 -28.57 -16.16 16.20
C MET A 58 -28.44 -17.42 17.05
N SER A 59 -27.31 -18.12 16.90
CA SER A 59 -27.00 -19.30 17.70
C SER A 59 -26.66 -18.93 19.15
N LYS A 60 -26.96 -19.84 20.10
CA LYS A 60 -26.62 -19.69 21.52
C LYS A 60 -25.17 -19.22 21.77
N PRO A 61 -24.12 -19.79 21.12
CA PRO A 61 -22.75 -19.31 21.30
C PRO A 61 -22.53 -17.87 20.84
N THR A 62 -23.22 -17.44 19.79
CA THR A 62 -23.12 -16.07 19.27
C THR A 62 -23.79 -15.07 20.21
N VAL A 63 -24.98 -15.41 20.71
CA VAL A 63 -25.70 -14.60 21.71
C VAL A 63 -24.81 -14.35 22.92
N TRP A 64 -24.24 -15.43 23.48
CA TRP A 64 -23.36 -15.32 24.64
C TRP A 64 -22.07 -14.56 24.37
N ARG A 65 -21.43 -14.78 23.22
CA ARG A 65 -20.22 -14.03 22.84
C ARG A 65 -20.43 -12.52 22.89
N TRP A 66 -21.57 -12.04 22.39
CA TRP A 66 -21.85 -10.60 22.35
C TRP A 66 -22.39 -10.06 23.67
N TRP A 67 -23.13 -10.87 24.42
CA TRP A 67 -23.49 -10.53 25.79
C TRP A 67 -22.24 -10.37 26.67
N ASP A 68 -21.36 -11.37 26.67
CA ASP A 68 -20.13 -11.36 27.46
C ASP A 68 -19.22 -10.18 27.05
N ARG A 69 -19.16 -9.83 25.75
CA ARG A 69 -18.44 -8.64 25.28
C ARG A 69 -19.08 -7.33 25.71
N PHE A 70 -20.41 -7.23 25.67
CA PHE A 70 -21.12 -6.06 26.17
C PHE A 70 -20.84 -5.83 27.66
N LEU A 71 -20.82 -6.90 28.47
CA LEU A 71 -20.49 -6.79 29.89
C LEU A 71 -19.05 -6.32 30.14
N ALA A 72 -18.12 -6.67 29.25
CA ALA A 72 -16.71 -6.28 29.40
C ALA A 72 -16.38 -4.88 28.84
N GLU A 73 -17.00 -4.49 27.73
CA GLU A 73 -16.60 -3.32 26.92
C GLU A 73 -17.75 -2.34 26.64
N GLY A 74 -18.96 -2.62 27.13
CA GLY A 74 -20.15 -1.81 26.89
C GLY A 74 -20.61 -1.82 25.42
N VAL A 75 -21.36 -0.78 25.04
CA VAL A 75 -21.87 -0.61 23.66
C VAL A 75 -20.73 -0.50 22.64
N ASP A 76 -19.60 0.12 23.01
CA ASP A 76 -18.46 0.32 22.11
C ASP A 76 -17.80 -1.00 21.71
N GLY A 77 -17.82 -2.01 22.59
CA GLY A 77 -17.36 -3.37 22.28
C GLY A 77 -18.21 -4.08 21.21
N LEU A 78 -19.46 -3.69 21.02
CA LEU A 78 -20.33 -4.25 19.98
C LEU A 78 -19.99 -3.73 18.58
N LEU A 79 -19.43 -2.52 18.50
CA LEU A 79 -19.09 -1.83 17.26
C LEU A 79 -17.70 -2.19 16.73
N ARG A 80 -16.85 -2.78 17.57
CA ARG A 80 -15.49 -3.18 17.22
C ARG A 80 -15.41 -4.68 16.94
N ASP A 81 -14.87 -5.01 15.77
CA ASP A 81 -14.44 -6.37 15.50
C ASP A 81 -13.08 -6.61 16.16
N ALA A 82 -12.85 -7.83 16.65
CA ALA A 82 -11.55 -8.18 17.22
C ALA A 82 -10.50 -8.11 16.12
N THR A 83 -9.42 -7.36 16.36
CA THR A 83 -8.26 -7.36 15.46
C THR A 83 -7.70 -8.78 15.41
N ARG A 84 -7.91 -9.45 14.27
CA ARG A 84 -7.32 -10.77 14.06
C ARG A 84 -5.89 -10.57 13.60
N PRO A 85 -4.91 -11.26 14.20
CA PRO A 85 -3.56 -11.28 13.65
C PRO A 85 -3.63 -11.80 12.20
N PRO A 86 -2.79 -11.27 11.29
CA PRO A 86 -2.78 -11.72 9.91
C PRO A 86 -2.54 -13.23 9.83
N GLY A 87 -3.27 -13.90 8.92
CA GLY A 87 -3.20 -15.36 8.78
C GLY A 87 -1.85 -15.89 8.33
N ARG A 88 -0.95 -15.02 7.84
CA ARG A 88 0.45 -15.32 7.56
C ARG A 88 1.32 -14.37 8.36
N LYS A 89 2.39 -14.89 8.96
CA LYS A 89 3.39 -14.07 9.63
C LYS A 89 3.97 -13.07 8.62
N PRO A 90 4.02 -11.76 8.95
CA PRO A 90 4.70 -10.77 8.13
C PRO A 90 6.16 -11.16 7.91
N VAL A 91 6.74 -10.68 6.80
CA VAL A 91 8.19 -10.78 6.61
C VAL A 91 8.89 -9.99 7.71
N SER A 92 9.95 -10.55 8.29
CA SER A 92 10.71 -9.89 9.33
C SER A 92 11.28 -8.57 8.83
N GLU A 93 11.36 -7.58 9.73
CA GLU A 93 11.91 -6.27 9.39
C GLU A 93 13.34 -6.35 8.86
N ASP A 94 14.15 -7.28 9.37
CA ASP A 94 15.52 -7.47 8.91
C ASP A 94 15.58 -7.94 7.46
N ARG A 95 14.67 -8.84 7.05
CA ARG A 95 14.57 -9.25 5.65
C ARG A 95 14.07 -8.13 4.76
N VAL A 96 13.15 -7.29 5.26
CA VAL A 96 12.69 -6.09 4.52
C VAL A 96 13.86 -5.12 4.31
N LYS A 97 14.63 -4.83 5.35
CA LYS A 97 15.82 -3.96 5.28
C LYS A 97 16.87 -4.53 4.32
N ALA A 98 17.11 -5.83 4.35
CA ALA A 98 18.04 -6.49 3.43
C ALA A 98 17.59 -6.35 1.96
N VAL A 99 16.30 -6.58 1.65
CA VAL A 99 15.77 -6.37 0.28
C VAL A 99 15.95 -4.93 -0.18
N VAL A 100 15.67 -3.95 0.69
CA VAL A 100 15.82 -2.52 0.38
C VAL A 100 17.29 -2.16 0.13
N ALA A 101 18.19 -2.61 1.01
CA ALA A 101 19.63 -2.36 0.87
C ALA A 101 20.19 -2.96 -0.42
N LEU A 102 19.81 -4.21 -0.72
CA LEU A 102 20.20 -4.90 -1.95
C LEU A 102 19.67 -4.19 -3.20
N ALA A 103 18.40 -3.78 -3.20
CA ALA A 103 17.82 -3.05 -4.33
C ALA A 103 18.48 -1.68 -4.59
N MET A 104 19.21 -1.13 -3.62
CA MET A 104 19.98 0.11 -3.74
C MET A 104 21.47 -0.11 -4.04
N SER A 105 21.96 -1.35 -3.99
CA SER A 105 23.33 -1.68 -4.38
C SER A 105 23.44 -1.83 -5.90
N PRO A 106 24.66 -1.81 -6.45
CA PRO A 106 24.87 -2.15 -7.86
C PRO A 106 24.33 -3.55 -8.19
N PRO A 107 23.66 -3.72 -9.33
CA PRO A 107 23.27 -5.06 -9.81
C PRO A 107 24.51 -5.90 -10.13
N PRO A 108 24.36 -7.23 -10.28
CA PRO A 108 25.43 -8.13 -10.72
C PRO A 108 26.11 -7.64 -12.01
N GLU A 109 27.39 -7.95 -12.21
CA GLU A 109 28.20 -7.41 -13.32
C GLU A 109 27.57 -7.59 -14.72
N HIS A 110 26.82 -8.68 -14.92
CA HIS A 110 26.16 -9.01 -16.18
C HIS A 110 24.73 -8.43 -16.30
N ALA A 111 24.24 -7.70 -15.30
CA ALA A 111 22.89 -7.15 -15.26
C ALA A 111 22.93 -5.61 -15.26
N ARG A 112 22.17 -5.00 -16.18
CA ARG A 112 22.07 -3.53 -16.26
C ARG A 112 21.30 -2.92 -15.08
N HIS A 113 20.37 -3.67 -14.50
CA HIS A 113 19.51 -3.24 -13.40
C HIS A 113 19.01 -4.46 -12.61
N TRP A 114 18.64 -4.23 -11.34
CA TRP A 114 17.97 -5.25 -10.54
C TRP A 114 16.60 -5.60 -11.11
N THR A 115 16.41 -6.89 -11.44
CA THR A 115 15.08 -7.43 -11.72
C THR A 115 14.46 -7.98 -10.44
N LEU A 116 13.12 -8.09 -10.40
CA LEU A 116 12.44 -8.68 -9.24
C LEU A 116 12.86 -10.14 -9.02
N LYS A 117 13.14 -10.87 -10.11
CA LYS A 117 13.61 -12.25 -10.07
C LYS A 117 15.03 -12.34 -9.49
N ALA A 118 15.96 -11.51 -9.96
CA ALA A 118 17.32 -11.47 -9.42
C ALA A 118 17.33 -11.10 -7.93
N LEU A 119 16.52 -10.11 -7.52
CA LEU A 119 16.38 -9.76 -6.09
C LEU A 119 15.77 -10.89 -5.26
N ALA A 120 14.86 -11.67 -5.84
CA ALA A 120 14.25 -12.82 -5.17
C ALA A 120 15.27 -13.96 -4.96
N GLU A 121 16.02 -14.30 -6.00
CA GLU A 121 17.07 -15.33 -5.98
C GLU A 121 18.16 -14.98 -4.97
N GLU A 122 18.69 -13.76 -5.03
CA GLU A 122 19.75 -13.28 -4.13
C GLU A 122 19.29 -13.25 -2.65
N MET A 123 17.99 -13.10 -2.41
CA MET A 123 17.40 -13.10 -1.07
C MET A 123 16.97 -14.49 -0.59
N GLY A 124 17.52 -15.55 -1.19
CA GLY A 124 17.25 -16.96 -0.86
C GLY A 124 15.86 -17.39 -1.34
N ASP A 125 15.61 -17.24 -2.65
CA ASP A 125 14.36 -17.60 -3.34
C ASP A 125 13.10 -17.02 -2.69
N MET A 126 13.19 -15.75 -2.29
CA MET A 126 12.03 -15.05 -1.76
C MET A 126 10.93 -14.93 -2.82
N VAL A 127 9.66 -15.08 -2.42
CA VAL A 127 8.54 -14.93 -3.36
C VAL A 127 8.57 -13.55 -4.03
N ILE A 128 8.55 -13.54 -5.37
CA ILE A 128 8.66 -12.31 -6.20
C ILE A 128 7.62 -11.25 -5.81
N SER A 129 6.39 -11.65 -5.48
CA SER A 129 5.33 -10.72 -5.06
C SER A 129 5.65 -10.01 -3.74
N THR A 130 6.34 -10.68 -2.82
CA THR A 130 6.83 -10.12 -1.56
C THR A 130 7.89 -9.05 -1.83
N VAL A 131 8.88 -9.35 -2.67
CA VAL A 131 9.92 -8.39 -3.08
C VAL A 131 9.27 -7.17 -3.74
N ARG A 132 8.34 -7.38 -4.68
CA ARG A 132 7.58 -6.31 -5.33
C ARG A 132 6.84 -5.43 -4.32
N ASN A 133 6.12 -6.03 -3.38
CA ASN A 133 5.35 -5.29 -2.36
C ASN A 133 6.27 -4.48 -1.43
N ILE A 134 7.42 -5.03 -1.05
CA ILE A 134 8.45 -4.30 -0.29
C ILE A 134 8.91 -3.08 -1.09
N LEU A 135 9.33 -3.26 -2.34
CA LEU A 135 9.82 -2.16 -3.17
C LEU A 135 8.75 -1.07 -3.39
N LEU A 136 7.50 -1.46 -3.65
CA LEU A 136 6.39 -0.52 -3.82
C LEU A 136 6.12 0.27 -2.54
N ARG A 137 6.10 -0.40 -1.38
CA ARG A 137 5.91 0.24 -0.06
C ARG A 137 7.03 1.24 0.26
N HIS A 138 8.25 0.98 -0.19
CA HIS A 138 9.40 1.88 -0.05
C HIS A 138 9.58 2.84 -1.24
N GLY A 139 8.68 2.83 -2.22
CA GLY A 139 8.75 3.71 -3.40
C GLY A 139 9.95 3.48 -4.32
N LEU A 140 10.56 2.29 -4.29
CA LEU A 140 11.77 1.97 -5.07
C LEU A 140 11.41 1.34 -6.41
N ARG A 141 12.14 1.75 -7.46
CA ARG A 141 11.97 1.22 -8.83
C ARG A 141 13.35 0.94 -9.46
N PRO A 142 14.02 -0.16 -9.06
CA PRO A 142 15.40 -0.42 -9.49
C PRO A 142 15.58 -0.64 -11.00
N HIS A 143 14.53 -1.07 -11.69
CA HIS A 143 14.52 -1.28 -13.14
C HIS A 143 14.34 0.03 -13.93
N GLN A 144 13.99 1.14 -13.27
CA GLN A 144 13.78 2.42 -13.93
C GLN A 144 15.04 3.28 -13.83
N VAL A 145 15.49 3.74 -14.99
CA VAL A 145 16.53 4.76 -15.13
C VAL A 145 15.96 5.86 -15.99
N LYS A 146 15.94 7.09 -15.47
CA LYS A 146 15.54 8.28 -16.25
C LYS A 146 16.77 8.95 -16.84
N THR A 147 16.63 9.48 -18.04
CA THR A 147 17.65 10.32 -18.64
C THR A 147 17.35 11.78 -18.39
N PHE A 148 18.39 12.59 -18.19
CA PHE A 148 18.26 14.05 -18.12
C PHE A 148 19.38 14.71 -18.91
N LYS A 149 19.09 15.90 -19.43
CA LYS A 149 20.09 16.79 -20.04
C LYS A 149 19.80 18.21 -19.56
N VAL A 150 20.77 18.80 -18.88
CA VAL A 150 20.73 20.19 -18.45
C VAL A 150 21.90 20.89 -19.12
N SER A 151 21.60 21.80 -20.04
CA SER A 151 22.61 22.69 -20.60
C SER A 151 22.97 23.77 -19.59
N ARG A 152 24.26 24.08 -19.44
CA ARG A 152 24.75 25.19 -18.61
C ARG A 152 24.94 26.48 -19.41
N ASP A 153 24.61 26.47 -20.70
CA ASP A 153 24.77 27.62 -21.57
C ASP A 153 23.69 28.68 -21.26
N PRO A 154 24.05 29.91 -20.85
CA PRO A 154 23.10 30.97 -20.57
C PRO A 154 22.23 31.35 -21.78
N ARG A 155 22.69 31.06 -23.01
CA ARG A 155 21.95 31.31 -24.26
C ARG A 155 21.23 30.07 -24.80
N PHE A 156 21.13 28.99 -24.02
CA PHE A 156 20.55 27.73 -24.48
C PHE A 156 19.15 27.89 -25.07
N GLU A 157 18.27 28.64 -24.37
CA GLU A 157 16.90 28.86 -24.84
C GLU A 157 16.84 29.57 -26.19
N ILE A 158 17.68 30.59 -26.37
CA ILE A 158 17.77 31.34 -27.64
C ILE A 158 18.21 30.40 -28.76
N LYS A 159 19.30 29.64 -28.55
CA LYS A 159 19.80 28.69 -29.55
C LYS A 159 18.78 27.60 -29.91
N VAL A 160 18.04 27.10 -28.92
CA VAL A 160 16.98 26.11 -29.16
C VAL A 160 15.85 26.72 -29.99
N ARG A 161 15.43 27.95 -29.67
CA ARG A 161 14.42 28.67 -30.46
C ARG A 161 14.88 28.92 -31.88
N ASP A 162 16.14 29.30 -32.08
CA ASP A 162 16.70 29.51 -33.43
C ASP A 162 16.68 28.21 -34.24
N VAL A 163 17.13 27.09 -33.66
CA VAL A 163 17.16 25.79 -34.34
C VAL A 163 15.75 25.26 -34.61
N VAL A 164 14.82 25.37 -33.65
CA VAL A 164 13.42 24.97 -33.84
C VAL A 164 12.71 25.88 -34.83
N GLY A 165 13.05 27.17 -34.85
CA GLY A 165 12.56 28.16 -35.81
C GLY A 165 12.80 27.72 -37.25
N LEU A 166 13.98 27.14 -37.54
CA LEU A 166 14.29 26.57 -38.85
C LEU A 166 13.36 25.43 -39.30
N TYR A 167 12.68 24.75 -38.37
CA TYR A 167 11.68 23.71 -38.69
C TYR A 167 10.25 24.25 -38.78
N VAL A 168 9.95 25.36 -38.10
CA VAL A 168 8.59 25.94 -38.05
C VAL A 168 8.36 26.92 -39.19
N ASP A 169 9.36 27.75 -39.49
CA ASP A 169 9.32 28.76 -40.56
C ASP A 169 10.68 28.77 -41.28
N PRO A 170 10.93 27.77 -42.15
CA PRO A 170 12.19 27.67 -42.86
C PRO A 170 12.33 28.81 -43.87
N PRO A 171 13.50 29.46 -43.97
CA PRO A 171 13.77 30.44 -45.02
C PRO A 171 13.62 29.84 -46.42
N ASP A 172 13.26 30.67 -47.41
CA ASP A 172 13.18 30.25 -48.80
C ASP A 172 14.52 29.64 -49.26
N HIS A 173 14.44 28.47 -49.91
CA HIS A 173 15.59 27.68 -50.38
C HIS A 173 16.54 27.15 -49.29
N ALA A 174 16.10 27.06 -48.02
CA ALA A 174 16.91 26.46 -46.96
C ALA A 174 16.99 24.93 -47.05
N VAL A 175 18.18 24.36 -46.80
CA VAL A 175 18.40 22.92 -46.62
C VAL A 175 18.90 22.68 -45.20
N VAL A 176 18.16 21.89 -44.41
CA VAL A 176 18.57 21.49 -43.07
C VAL A 176 19.22 20.11 -43.14
N LEU A 177 20.52 20.04 -42.86
CA LEU A 177 21.27 18.79 -42.75
C LEU A 177 21.43 18.41 -41.28
N SER A 178 20.78 17.31 -40.88
CA SER A 178 20.95 16.74 -39.55
C SER A 178 21.91 15.55 -39.63
N VAL A 179 23.00 15.62 -38.88
CA VAL A 179 24.00 14.55 -38.78
C VAL A 179 24.04 14.12 -37.31
N ASP A 180 23.70 12.86 -37.06
CA ASP A 180 23.85 12.23 -35.73
C ASP A 180 24.92 11.14 -35.78
N GLU A 181 25.65 10.99 -34.68
CA GLU A 181 26.83 10.12 -34.62
C GLU A 181 26.45 8.66 -34.36
N LYS A 182 27.10 7.75 -35.11
CA LYS A 182 26.86 6.31 -35.13
C LYS A 182 27.42 5.63 -33.87
N THR A 183 26.67 4.64 -33.35
CA THR A 183 26.84 3.95 -32.06
C THR A 183 28.11 3.09 -31.86
N GLN A 184 29.09 3.12 -32.77
CA GLN A 184 30.29 2.26 -32.71
C GLN A 184 31.51 2.90 -32.01
N ILE A 185 31.42 4.14 -31.53
CA ILE A 185 32.49 4.76 -30.73
C ILE A 185 32.34 4.39 -29.26
N GLN A 186 33.42 3.90 -28.65
CA GLN A 186 33.44 3.48 -27.25
C GLN A 186 33.09 4.65 -26.32
N ALA A 187 32.01 4.49 -25.55
CA ALA A 187 31.67 5.41 -24.48
C ALA A 187 32.54 5.12 -23.25
N LEU A 188 33.51 6.00 -22.95
CA LEU A 188 34.44 5.85 -21.82
C LEU A 188 33.75 6.08 -20.46
N GLY A 189 32.73 6.94 -20.44
CA GLY A 189 32.01 7.29 -19.23
C GLY A 189 30.94 8.33 -19.48
N ARG A 190 30.06 8.56 -18.51
CA ARG A 190 29.03 9.60 -18.60
C ARG A 190 29.64 10.97 -18.36
N THR A 191 29.12 11.99 -19.04
CA THR A 191 29.60 13.38 -18.89
C THR A 191 29.35 13.97 -17.52
N GLN A 192 28.26 13.55 -16.85
CA GLN A 192 27.93 13.93 -15.48
C GLN A 192 27.69 12.68 -14.64
N ARG A 193 27.93 12.81 -13.33
CA ARG A 193 27.73 11.72 -12.38
C ARG A 193 26.23 11.40 -12.28
N PRO A 194 25.83 10.12 -12.35
CA PRO A 194 24.44 9.74 -12.18
C PRO A 194 23.97 10.04 -10.76
N LEU A 195 22.70 10.40 -10.62
CA LEU A 195 22.05 10.55 -9.33
C LEU A 195 21.49 9.20 -8.92
N PRO A 196 21.84 8.68 -7.72
CA PRO A 196 21.35 7.38 -7.26
C PRO A 196 19.84 7.41 -7.07
N MET A 197 19.23 6.22 -7.15
CA MET A 197 17.81 6.04 -6.83
C MET A 197 17.51 6.50 -5.40
N LYS A 198 16.37 7.18 -5.23
CA LYS A 198 15.79 7.56 -3.94
C LYS A 198 14.35 7.08 -3.88
N PRO A 199 13.72 6.96 -2.70
CA PRO A 199 12.29 6.72 -2.60
C PRO A 199 11.48 7.68 -3.49
N GLY A 200 10.64 7.12 -4.36
CA GLY A 200 9.84 7.85 -5.34
C GLY A 200 10.58 8.33 -6.60
N HIS A 201 11.92 8.29 -6.60
CA HIS A 201 12.76 8.81 -7.68
C HIS A 201 13.69 7.73 -8.22
N ALA A 202 13.45 7.35 -9.48
CA ALA A 202 14.34 6.46 -10.22
C ALA A 202 15.77 7.01 -10.30
N GLU A 203 16.74 6.13 -10.51
CA GLU A 203 18.11 6.54 -10.84
C GLU A 203 18.08 7.46 -12.07
N THR A 204 18.89 8.52 -12.07
CA THR A 204 18.95 9.46 -13.19
C THR A 204 20.35 9.53 -13.78
N ARG A 205 20.48 9.37 -15.10
CA ARG A 205 21.77 9.35 -15.83
C ARG A 205 21.75 10.32 -17.00
N THR A 206 22.89 10.90 -17.38
CA THR A 206 22.95 11.70 -18.61
C THR A 206 23.00 10.82 -19.84
N HIS A 207 22.38 11.26 -20.93
CA HIS A 207 22.51 10.59 -22.23
C HIS A 207 23.94 10.75 -22.79
N ASP A 208 24.55 11.92 -22.62
CA ASP A 208 25.87 12.23 -23.16
C ASP A 208 26.98 11.39 -22.49
N CYS A 209 27.90 10.90 -23.31
CA CYS A 209 29.09 10.16 -22.91
C CYS A 209 30.37 10.86 -23.40
N ARG A 210 31.46 10.70 -22.64
CA ARG A 210 32.81 11.01 -23.11
C ARG A 210 33.26 9.90 -24.06
N ARG A 211 33.87 10.30 -25.17
CA ARG A 211 34.38 9.45 -26.25
C ARG A 211 35.87 9.76 -26.45
N ASN A 212 36.62 8.80 -27.00
CA ASN A 212 38.01 8.99 -27.47
C ASN A 212 38.01 9.62 -28.86
#